data_AF-A0A355DTM5-F1
#
_entry.id   AF-A0A355DTM5-F1
#
_cell.length_a   1.000
_cell.length_b   1.000
_cell.length_c   1.000
_cell.angle_alpha   90.00
_cell.angle_beta   90.00
_cell.angle_gamma   90.00
#
_symmetry.space_group_name_H-M   'P 1'
#
loop_
_entity.id
_entity.type
_entity.pdbx_description
1 polymer ?
#
loop_
_entity_poly.entity_id
_entity_poly.type
_entity_poly.pdbx_seq_one_letter_code
_entity_poly.pdbx_strand_id
1 'polypeptide(L)'
;LSADTLFGKSWFEALHAPLDQGWRSIIAAVVGRKAASDPDLMGIVFSHLFGENLSPERGRDFVRSNYLAIEEAIHSGAANSVALLLLEMPIETIISSQVNLLLSLVRTLAESGSGSCCLNPELRLALAEWMIPQVNQYPVELIRAIDALACGSPQVQQRLGQVLEGLLPNLKLEQVNPIIKKLNTIPEQLESYLHQMIQYKESRLALLKIYRHQAEKGSFSVFCNILNFCLDESREVALAASWVVLDLVGNFNSSVSELLRVCVGSPVVGVRQNVLQALISAINSGLVVTEAEMEMVFAQLADELAPEVLQRLYDLVNCCIWHHPSGHHSISLGLAEATFKLTDKLVKQKSKAILDMTARAAFVTLNQITNLEDVRLIPQLSQCTRSLLRATDIGDKIDRLLVTGILNKLAKFDAELLAQIVREDFVTNEGVLPAANLCAVAIAIVHDQGKNAPLLDEILLDERLTEDVKSRILRERGI
;
A
#
# COMPACT_ATOMS: atom_id res chain seq x y z
N LEU A 1 0.26 -45.93 -13.64
CA LEU A 1 1.25 -46.24 -14.69
C LEU A 1 2.09 -47.40 -14.17
N SER A 2 2.10 -48.55 -14.87
CA SER A 2 2.99 -49.67 -14.58
C SER A 2 4.41 -49.32 -15.02
N ALA A 3 5.42 -49.80 -14.29
CA ALA A 3 6.82 -49.42 -14.42
C ALA A 3 7.55 -49.92 -15.70
N ASP A 4 6.82 -50.33 -16.75
CA ASP A 4 7.40 -50.67 -18.06
C ASP A 4 7.00 -49.60 -19.07
N THR A 5 7.85 -48.58 -19.25
CA THR A 5 7.62 -47.48 -20.19
C THR A 5 8.89 -47.15 -20.99
N LEU A 6 8.77 -46.31 -22.01
CA LEU A 6 9.90 -45.75 -22.77
C LEU A 6 10.89 -44.96 -21.90
N PHE A 7 10.55 -44.70 -20.63
CA PHE A 7 11.35 -43.93 -19.68
C PHE A 7 12.12 -44.81 -18.67
N GLY A 8 11.97 -46.14 -18.71
CA GLY A 8 12.68 -47.08 -17.84
C GLY A 8 11.79 -48.17 -17.24
N LYS A 9 12.42 -49.05 -16.46
CA LYS A 9 11.84 -50.20 -15.74
C LYS A 9 11.43 -49.87 -14.29
N SER A 10 11.73 -48.66 -13.82
CA SER A 10 11.40 -48.18 -12.49
C SER A 10 11.05 -46.70 -12.48
N TRP A 11 10.34 -46.25 -11.44
CA TRP A 11 10.03 -44.84 -11.24
C TRP A 11 11.28 -43.96 -11.09
N PHE A 12 12.33 -44.52 -10.50
CA PHE A 12 13.62 -43.85 -10.37
C PHE A 12 14.33 -43.70 -11.72
N GLU A 13 14.32 -44.73 -12.56
CA GLU A 13 14.84 -44.64 -13.93
C GLU A 13 14.07 -43.61 -14.76
N ALA A 14 12.73 -43.57 -14.61
CA ALA A 14 11.90 -42.57 -15.27
C ALA A 14 12.27 -41.14 -14.86
N LEU A 15 12.51 -40.89 -13.56
CA LEU A 15 12.89 -39.58 -13.03
C LEU A 15 14.18 -39.01 -13.66
N HIS A 16 15.07 -39.90 -14.07
CA HIS A 16 16.39 -39.56 -14.61
C HIS A 16 16.55 -39.87 -16.10
N ALA A 17 15.45 -40.16 -16.80
CA ALA A 17 15.46 -40.36 -18.24
C ALA A 17 16.00 -39.10 -18.95
N PRO A 18 16.83 -39.25 -20.00
CA PRO A 18 17.43 -38.13 -20.72
C PRO A 18 16.39 -37.43 -21.60
N LEU A 19 15.63 -36.50 -21.01
CA LEU A 19 14.54 -35.77 -21.66
C LEU A 19 14.83 -34.28 -21.79
N ASP A 20 14.08 -33.61 -22.67
CA ASP A 20 14.08 -32.16 -22.77
C ASP A 20 13.57 -31.50 -21.47
N GLN A 21 14.02 -30.28 -21.18
CA GLN A 21 13.76 -29.60 -19.91
C GLN A 21 12.27 -29.49 -19.53
N GLY A 22 11.38 -29.32 -20.51
CA GLY A 22 9.94 -29.22 -20.28
C GLY A 22 9.27 -30.54 -19.87
N TRP A 23 9.83 -31.69 -20.29
CA TRP A 23 9.31 -33.00 -19.90
C TRP A 23 9.82 -33.46 -18.54
N ARG A 24 10.98 -32.96 -18.11
CA ARG A 24 11.57 -33.32 -16.80
C ARG A 24 10.70 -32.91 -15.62
N SER A 25 10.13 -31.70 -15.64
CA SER A 25 9.22 -31.26 -14.57
C SER A 25 7.94 -32.10 -14.52
N ILE A 26 7.41 -32.46 -15.70
CA ILE A 26 6.22 -33.31 -15.81
C ILE A 26 6.48 -34.69 -15.23
N ILE A 27 7.62 -35.32 -15.57
CA ILE A 27 7.96 -36.63 -15.02
C ILE A 27 8.26 -36.56 -13.53
N ALA A 28 9.01 -35.55 -13.08
CA ALA A 28 9.26 -35.34 -11.66
C ALA A 28 7.95 -35.20 -10.88
N ALA A 29 6.96 -34.48 -11.42
CA ALA A 29 5.64 -34.39 -10.82
C ALA A 29 4.91 -35.74 -10.76
N VAL A 30 4.91 -36.51 -11.85
CA VAL A 30 4.26 -37.84 -11.86
C VAL A 30 4.92 -38.79 -10.86
N VAL A 31 6.25 -38.80 -10.80
CA VAL A 31 7.03 -39.58 -9.82
C VAL A 31 6.73 -39.10 -8.40
N GLY A 32 6.67 -37.78 -8.17
CA GLY A 32 6.36 -37.18 -6.88
C GLY A 32 4.98 -37.55 -6.35
N ARG A 33 3.94 -37.47 -7.19
CA ARG A 33 2.59 -37.95 -6.81
C ARG A 33 2.57 -39.42 -6.44
N LYS A 34 3.34 -40.24 -7.17
CA LYS A 34 3.44 -41.67 -6.84
C LYS A 34 4.16 -41.87 -5.50
N ALA A 35 5.29 -41.18 -5.29
CA ALA A 35 6.07 -41.22 -4.07
C ALA A 35 5.25 -40.78 -2.84
N ALA A 36 4.29 -39.87 -3.00
CA ALA A 36 3.39 -39.48 -1.91
C ALA A 36 2.55 -40.63 -1.33
N SER A 37 2.34 -41.70 -2.11
CA SER A 37 1.63 -42.92 -1.70
C SER A 37 2.54 -44.14 -1.51
N ASP A 38 3.85 -43.98 -1.67
CA ASP A 38 4.83 -45.05 -1.77
C ASP A 38 6.08 -44.71 -0.94
N PRO A 39 6.12 -45.12 0.34
CA PRO A 39 7.20 -44.76 1.26
C PRO A 39 8.60 -45.18 0.79
N ASP A 40 8.71 -46.33 0.13
CA ASP A 40 9.98 -46.85 -0.37
C ASP A 40 10.50 -45.96 -1.51
N LEU A 41 9.64 -45.59 -2.45
CA LEU A 41 9.99 -44.65 -3.52
C LEU A 41 10.37 -43.26 -2.95
N MET A 42 9.63 -42.77 -1.94
CA MET A 42 9.96 -41.52 -1.27
C MET A 42 11.34 -41.57 -0.63
N GLY A 43 11.66 -42.62 0.13
CA GLY A 43 12.97 -42.81 0.77
C GLY A 43 14.11 -42.87 -0.26
N ILE A 44 13.89 -43.52 -1.41
CA ILE A 44 14.86 -43.55 -2.51
C ILE A 44 15.09 -42.14 -3.08
N VAL A 45 14.04 -41.40 -3.47
CA VAL A 45 14.19 -40.05 -4.04
C VAL A 45 14.84 -39.10 -3.02
N PHE A 46 14.48 -39.22 -1.75
CA PHE A 46 15.00 -38.41 -0.65
C PHE A 46 16.48 -38.67 -0.37
N SER A 47 16.89 -39.94 -0.21
CA SER A 47 18.31 -40.30 0.01
C SER A 47 19.22 -39.87 -1.13
N HIS A 48 18.72 -39.80 -2.36
CA HIS A 48 19.46 -39.28 -3.50
C HIS A 48 19.56 -37.75 -3.53
N LEU A 49 18.68 -37.04 -2.82
CA LEU A 49 18.76 -35.59 -2.68
C LEU A 49 19.87 -35.15 -1.72
N PHE A 50 20.03 -35.86 -0.58
CA PHE A 50 20.98 -35.52 0.49
C PHE A 50 22.17 -36.48 0.65
N GLY A 51 22.34 -37.47 -0.23
CA GLY A 51 23.40 -38.47 -0.13
C GLY A 51 24.84 -37.91 -0.26
N GLU A 52 25.76 -38.51 0.50
CA GLU A 52 27.17 -38.09 0.68
C GLU A 52 28.03 -38.12 -0.61
N ASN A 53 27.60 -38.85 -1.64
CA ASN A 53 28.34 -39.08 -2.89
C ASN A 53 27.54 -38.66 -4.12
N LEU A 54 27.12 -37.39 -4.18
CA LEU A 54 26.77 -36.79 -5.47
C LEU A 54 28.06 -36.67 -6.29
N SER A 55 28.38 -37.70 -7.07
CA SER A 55 29.56 -37.66 -7.94
C SER A 55 29.49 -36.43 -8.85
N PRO A 56 30.62 -35.80 -9.22
CA PRO A 56 30.63 -34.68 -10.15
C PRO A 56 29.95 -34.98 -11.50
N GLU A 57 29.77 -36.26 -11.83
CA GLU A 57 29.08 -36.76 -13.03
C GLU A 57 27.55 -36.71 -12.90
N ARG A 58 26.99 -36.76 -11.68
CA ARG A 58 25.57 -36.54 -11.43
C ARG A 58 25.29 -35.04 -11.39
N GLY A 59 25.12 -34.46 -12.58
CA GLY A 59 24.97 -33.02 -12.78
C GLY A 59 23.78 -32.37 -12.07
N ARG A 60 23.71 -31.03 -12.12
CA ARG A 60 22.63 -30.19 -11.53
C ARG A 60 21.21 -30.68 -11.82
N ASP A 61 21.02 -31.30 -12.98
CA ASP A 61 19.74 -31.85 -13.43
C ASP A 61 19.26 -33.02 -12.57
N PHE A 62 20.18 -33.85 -12.07
CA PHE A 62 19.87 -34.97 -11.19
C PHE A 62 19.27 -34.48 -9.86
N VAL A 63 19.94 -33.52 -9.22
CA VAL A 63 19.47 -32.89 -7.96
C VAL A 63 18.14 -32.17 -8.18
N ARG A 64 18.02 -31.45 -9.30
CA ARG A 64 16.79 -30.74 -9.65
C ARG A 64 15.59 -31.67 -9.82
N SER A 65 15.75 -32.80 -10.52
CA SER A 65 14.65 -33.77 -10.70
C SER A 65 14.20 -34.37 -9.37
N ASN A 66 15.14 -34.75 -8.50
CA ASN A 66 14.80 -35.26 -7.16
C ASN A 66 14.09 -34.21 -6.30
N TYR A 67 14.58 -32.96 -6.30
CA TYR A 67 13.93 -31.86 -5.58
C TYR A 67 12.50 -31.62 -6.08
N LEU A 68 12.29 -31.53 -7.39
CA LEU A 68 10.96 -31.32 -7.98
C LEU A 68 10.00 -32.47 -7.67
N ALA A 69 10.50 -33.72 -7.64
CA ALA A 69 9.68 -34.87 -7.28
C ALA A 69 9.26 -34.82 -5.80
N ILE A 70 10.16 -34.43 -4.89
CA ILE A 70 9.83 -34.26 -3.47
C ILE A 70 8.87 -33.10 -3.26
N GLU A 71 9.08 -31.98 -3.97
CA GLU A 71 8.18 -30.83 -3.94
C GLU A 71 6.75 -31.22 -4.35
N GLU A 72 6.57 -31.90 -5.49
CA GLU A 72 5.23 -32.38 -5.90
C GLU A 72 4.66 -33.38 -4.90
N ALA A 73 5.50 -34.25 -4.32
CA ALA A 73 5.04 -35.20 -3.32
C ALA A 73 4.50 -34.50 -2.06
N ILE A 74 5.15 -33.43 -1.60
CA ILE A 74 4.68 -32.58 -0.50
C ILE A 74 3.31 -31.99 -0.85
N HIS A 75 3.18 -31.40 -2.05
CA HIS A 75 1.90 -30.86 -2.54
C HIS A 75 0.81 -31.94 -2.66
N SER A 76 1.21 -33.20 -2.82
CA SER A 76 0.32 -34.36 -2.91
C SER A 76 0.04 -35.03 -1.55
N GLY A 77 0.44 -34.43 -0.43
CA GLY A 77 0.14 -34.89 0.92
C GLY A 77 1.27 -35.60 1.67
N ALA A 78 2.48 -35.68 1.09
CA ALA A 78 3.62 -36.36 1.71
C ALA A 78 4.42 -35.51 2.72
N ALA A 79 3.93 -34.32 3.10
CA ALA A 79 4.66 -33.37 3.94
C ALA A 79 5.20 -34.00 5.24
N ASN A 80 4.37 -34.78 5.94
CA ASN A 80 4.77 -35.44 7.19
C ASN A 80 5.84 -36.52 6.94
N SER A 81 5.71 -37.31 5.87
CA SER A 81 6.69 -38.35 5.53
C SER A 81 8.05 -37.77 5.18
N VAL A 82 8.08 -36.68 4.40
CA VAL A 82 9.32 -35.98 4.06
C VAL A 82 9.96 -35.35 5.32
N ALA A 83 9.15 -34.78 6.21
CA ALA A 83 9.63 -34.24 7.48
C ALA A 83 10.25 -35.33 8.38
N LEU A 84 9.64 -36.51 8.47
CA LEU A 84 10.19 -37.63 9.22
C LEU A 84 11.53 -38.10 8.65
N LEU A 85 11.65 -38.21 7.32
CA LEU A 85 12.92 -38.57 6.67
C LEU A 85 14.04 -37.55 6.93
N LEU A 86 13.72 -36.25 6.98
CA LEU A 86 14.67 -35.21 7.41
C LEU A 86 15.13 -35.44 8.85
N LEU A 87 14.21 -35.75 9.75
CA LEU A 87 14.50 -35.97 11.18
C LEU A 87 15.31 -37.25 11.46
N GLU A 88 15.25 -38.24 10.58
CA GLU A 88 16.07 -39.47 10.66
C GLU A 88 17.55 -39.21 10.34
N MET A 89 17.86 -38.12 9.64
CA MET A 89 19.23 -37.74 9.30
C MET A 89 19.82 -36.82 10.38
N PRO A 90 21.07 -37.04 10.85
CA PRO A 90 21.74 -36.05 11.69
C PRO A 90 22.02 -34.77 10.89
N ILE A 91 21.69 -33.59 11.44
CA ILE A 91 21.87 -32.31 10.74
C ILE A 91 23.33 -32.05 10.35
N GLU A 92 24.29 -32.60 11.12
CA GLU A 92 25.73 -32.53 10.87
C GLU A 92 26.15 -33.16 9.53
N THR A 93 25.33 -34.07 8.98
CA THR A 93 25.60 -34.74 7.69
C THR A 93 25.29 -33.85 6.49
N ILE A 94 24.56 -32.75 6.68
CA ILE A 94 24.23 -31.81 5.61
C ILE A 94 25.47 -30.95 5.28
N ILE A 95 26.06 -31.21 4.11
CA ILE A 95 27.21 -30.45 3.62
C ILE A 95 26.81 -29.01 3.22
N SER A 96 27.77 -28.09 3.27
CA SER A 96 27.55 -26.66 3.03
C SER A 96 26.84 -26.34 1.72
N SER A 97 27.12 -27.07 0.64
CA SER A 97 26.49 -26.87 -0.67
C SER A 97 24.99 -27.23 -0.71
N GLN A 98 24.50 -28.00 0.27
CA GLN A 98 23.11 -28.46 0.36
C GLN A 98 22.24 -27.59 1.28
N VAL A 99 22.81 -26.66 2.05
CA VAL A 99 22.05 -25.85 3.02
C VAL A 99 20.96 -25.00 2.35
N ASN A 100 21.24 -24.44 1.15
CA ASN A 100 20.22 -23.71 0.38
C ASN A 100 19.08 -24.63 -0.11
N LEU A 101 19.39 -25.87 -0.43
CA LEU A 101 18.40 -26.87 -0.83
C LEU A 101 17.51 -27.25 0.36
N LEU A 102 18.11 -27.42 1.54
CA LEU A 102 17.38 -27.63 2.79
C LEU A 102 16.43 -26.45 3.08
N LEU A 103 16.89 -25.21 2.97
CA LEU A 103 16.05 -24.02 3.13
C LEU A 103 14.84 -24.05 2.17
N SER A 104 15.07 -24.34 0.89
CA SER A 104 13.99 -24.44 -0.09
C SER A 104 12.99 -25.54 0.25
N LEU A 105 13.47 -26.71 0.65
CA LEU A 105 12.62 -27.84 1.03
C LEU A 105 11.78 -27.53 2.28
N VAL A 106 12.38 -26.95 3.32
CA VAL A 106 11.67 -26.55 4.54
C VAL A 106 10.60 -25.49 4.26
N ARG A 107 10.86 -24.57 3.32
CA ARG A 107 9.84 -23.61 2.87
C ARG A 107 8.67 -24.30 2.19
N THR A 108 8.92 -25.24 1.27
CA THR A 108 7.87 -26.05 0.64
C THR A 108 7.04 -26.81 1.70
N LEU A 109 7.70 -27.37 2.72
CA LEU A 109 7.04 -28.05 3.84
C LEU A 109 6.18 -27.10 4.69
N ALA A 110 6.66 -25.87 4.92
CA ALA A 110 5.93 -24.86 5.68
C ALA A 110 4.71 -24.30 4.92
N GLU A 111 4.84 -24.13 3.61
CA GLU A 111 3.85 -23.54 2.70
C GLU A 111 2.75 -24.53 2.25
N SER A 112 2.82 -25.80 2.63
CA SER A 112 1.87 -26.86 2.22
C SER A 112 0.42 -26.71 2.79
N GLY A 113 0.00 -25.50 3.18
CA GLY A 113 -1.16 -25.25 4.04
C GLY A 113 -2.40 -24.60 3.40
N SER A 114 -3.37 -25.43 3.00
CA SER A 114 -4.79 -25.35 3.43
C SER A 114 -5.51 -26.68 3.07
N GLY A 115 -5.97 -27.44 4.07
CA GLY A 115 -6.62 -28.76 3.89
C GLY A 115 -5.89 -29.93 4.54
N SER A 116 -6.19 -31.18 4.13
CA SER A 116 -5.70 -32.44 4.73
C SER A 116 -4.20 -32.74 4.52
N CYS A 117 -3.45 -31.85 3.86
CA CYS A 117 -2.04 -32.02 3.48
C CYS A 117 -1.08 -31.15 4.32
N CYS A 118 -1.53 -30.65 5.47
CA CYS A 118 -0.71 -29.79 6.33
C CYS A 118 0.36 -30.58 7.10
N LEU A 119 1.56 -30.01 7.20
CA LEU A 119 2.61 -30.51 8.07
C LEU A 119 2.17 -30.42 9.53
N ASN A 120 2.22 -31.55 10.25
CA ASN A 120 1.83 -31.67 11.66
C ASN A 120 2.60 -30.63 12.51
N PRO A 121 1.91 -29.86 13.38
CA PRO A 121 2.55 -28.91 14.30
C PRO A 121 3.72 -29.48 15.12
N GLU A 122 3.64 -30.73 15.58
CA GLU A 122 4.71 -31.40 16.34
C GLU A 122 5.95 -31.61 15.47
N LEU A 123 5.77 -32.00 14.20
CA LEU A 123 6.86 -32.17 13.25
C LEU A 123 7.48 -30.82 12.86
N ARG A 124 6.69 -29.73 12.82
CA ARG A 124 7.23 -28.37 12.62
C ARG A 124 8.19 -28.00 13.75
N LEU A 125 7.82 -28.29 14.99
CA LEU A 125 8.68 -28.02 16.15
C LEU A 125 9.92 -28.92 16.13
N ALA A 126 9.76 -30.22 15.88
CA ALA A 126 10.88 -31.15 15.80
C ALA A 126 11.89 -30.74 14.71
N LEU A 127 11.42 -30.35 13.52
CA LEU A 127 12.28 -29.85 12.45
C LEU A 127 13.01 -28.56 12.84
N ALA A 128 12.32 -27.64 13.52
CA ALA A 128 12.94 -26.43 14.03
C ALA A 128 14.06 -26.78 15.02
N GLU A 129 13.80 -27.66 15.99
CA GLU A 129 14.78 -28.09 17.00
C GLU A 129 15.97 -28.84 16.39
N TRP A 130 15.71 -29.67 15.39
CA TRP A 130 16.73 -30.41 14.65
C TRP A 130 17.71 -29.49 13.92
N MET A 131 17.28 -28.33 13.42
CA MET A 131 18.17 -27.37 12.75
C MET A 131 19.03 -26.54 13.72
N ILE A 132 18.60 -26.34 14.97
CA ILE A 132 19.25 -25.44 15.95
C ILE A 132 20.75 -25.68 16.14
N PRO A 133 21.23 -26.93 16.29
CA PRO A 133 22.65 -27.19 16.54
C PRO A 133 23.60 -26.59 15.50
N GLN A 134 23.14 -26.44 14.25
CA GLN A 134 23.95 -25.95 13.12
C GLN A 134 23.73 -24.46 12.80
N VAL A 135 22.84 -23.78 13.52
CA VAL A 135 22.52 -22.36 13.26
C VAL A 135 23.75 -21.46 13.38
N ASN A 136 24.69 -21.75 14.27
CA ASN A 136 25.93 -20.97 14.38
C ASN A 136 26.81 -21.06 13.12
N GLN A 137 26.77 -22.18 12.41
CA GLN A 137 27.57 -22.40 11.20
C GLN A 137 26.91 -21.77 9.96
N TYR A 138 25.57 -21.85 9.87
CA TYR A 138 24.80 -21.30 8.74
C TYR A 138 23.63 -20.41 9.22
N PRO A 139 23.93 -19.26 9.85
CA PRO A 139 22.94 -18.50 10.59
C PRO A 139 21.86 -17.86 9.70
N VAL A 140 22.18 -17.49 8.47
CA VAL A 140 21.22 -16.81 7.58
C VAL A 140 20.21 -17.81 7.02
N GLU A 141 20.68 -18.95 6.51
CA GLU A 141 19.86 -19.95 5.85
C GLU A 141 18.98 -20.70 6.84
N LEU A 142 19.56 -21.18 7.96
CA LEU A 142 18.82 -22.01 8.92
C LEU A 142 17.79 -21.20 9.71
N ILE A 143 18.10 -19.95 10.10
CA ILE A 143 17.09 -19.08 10.71
C ILE A 143 15.92 -18.82 9.76
N ARG A 144 16.18 -18.63 8.47
CA ARG A 144 15.10 -18.44 7.47
C ARG A 144 14.26 -19.71 7.26
N ALA A 145 14.87 -20.88 7.43
CA ALA A 145 14.15 -22.15 7.38
C ALA A 145 13.24 -22.31 8.62
N ILE A 146 13.77 -22.01 9.81
CA ILE A 146 12.99 -22.02 11.06
C ILE A 146 11.86 -20.98 11.02
N ASP A 147 12.10 -19.77 10.51
CA ASP A 147 11.08 -18.71 10.34
C ASP A 147 9.96 -19.12 9.38
N ALA A 148 10.26 -19.89 8.33
CA ALA A 148 9.22 -20.45 7.47
C ALA A 148 8.28 -21.38 8.26
N LEU A 149 8.83 -22.28 9.09
CA LEU A 149 8.07 -23.18 9.95
C LEU A 149 7.28 -22.44 11.06
N ALA A 150 7.76 -21.27 11.47
CA ALA A 150 7.14 -20.44 12.50
C ALA A 150 5.80 -19.85 12.05
N CYS A 151 5.56 -19.71 10.75
CA CYS A 151 4.29 -19.20 10.23
C CYS A 151 3.12 -20.11 10.63
N GLY A 152 2.20 -19.57 11.45
CA GLY A 152 1.06 -20.32 11.98
C GLY A 152 1.40 -21.34 13.08
N SER A 153 2.62 -21.33 13.64
CA SER A 153 3.02 -22.23 14.74
C SER A 153 3.60 -21.44 15.93
N PRO A 154 2.80 -21.16 16.98
CA PRO A 154 3.24 -20.37 18.14
C PRO A 154 4.45 -20.97 18.88
N GLN A 155 4.53 -22.31 18.96
CA GLN A 155 5.65 -22.98 19.63
C GLN A 155 6.97 -22.77 18.87
N VAL A 156 6.94 -22.85 17.54
CA VAL A 156 8.12 -22.59 16.70
C VAL A 156 8.51 -21.12 16.76
N GLN A 157 7.54 -20.19 16.77
CA GLN A 157 7.81 -18.76 16.96
C GLN A 157 8.53 -18.47 18.29
N GLN A 158 8.06 -19.08 19.38
CA GLN A 158 8.71 -18.95 20.69
C GLN A 158 10.14 -19.49 20.66
N ARG A 159 10.34 -20.67 20.04
CA ARG A 159 11.66 -21.28 19.94
C ARG A 159 12.61 -20.45 19.08
N LEU A 160 12.14 -19.93 17.95
CA LEU A 160 12.89 -19.01 17.10
C LEU A 160 13.34 -17.77 17.87
N GLY A 161 12.46 -17.19 18.70
CA GLY A 161 12.79 -16.06 19.57
C GLY A 161 13.96 -16.36 20.51
N GLN A 162 13.92 -17.50 21.21
CA GLN A 162 15.01 -17.92 22.12
C GLN A 162 16.34 -18.13 21.39
N VAL A 163 16.30 -18.74 20.19
CA VAL A 163 17.50 -18.96 19.38
C VAL A 163 18.09 -17.64 18.93
N LEU A 164 17.26 -16.72 18.43
CA LEU A 164 17.69 -15.39 17.99
C LEU A 164 18.27 -14.56 19.13
N GLU A 165 17.66 -14.61 20.33
CA GLU A 165 18.15 -13.89 21.51
C GLU A 165 19.57 -14.32 21.90
N GLY A 166 19.87 -15.62 21.85
CA GLY A 166 21.22 -16.13 22.11
C GLY A 166 22.20 -15.93 20.94
N LEU A 167 21.71 -15.94 19.70
CA LEU A 167 22.54 -15.91 18.50
C LEU A 167 22.95 -14.48 18.10
N LEU A 168 21.98 -13.55 18.01
CA LEU A 168 22.19 -12.23 17.42
C LEU A 168 23.29 -11.40 18.09
N PRO A 169 23.47 -11.41 19.44
CA PRO A 169 24.56 -10.68 20.09
C PRO A 169 25.96 -11.17 19.69
N ASN A 170 26.09 -12.42 19.22
CA ASN A 170 27.36 -13.04 18.89
C ASN A 170 27.71 -12.95 17.38
N LEU A 171 26.78 -12.47 16.56
CA LEU A 171 26.97 -12.33 15.11
C LEU A 171 27.49 -10.95 14.72
N LYS A 172 28.20 -10.89 13.59
CA LYS A 172 28.56 -9.60 12.97
C LYS A 172 27.32 -8.96 12.35
N LEU A 173 27.29 -7.62 12.31
CA LEU A 173 26.17 -6.85 11.74
C LEU A 173 25.83 -7.23 10.29
N GLU A 174 26.84 -7.58 9.49
CA GLU A 174 26.68 -8.07 8.11
C GLU A 174 25.84 -9.34 8.00
N GLN A 175 25.78 -10.15 9.07
CA GLN A 175 24.98 -11.37 9.16
C GLN A 175 23.63 -11.11 9.84
N VAL A 176 23.61 -10.23 10.85
CA VAL A 176 22.39 -9.83 11.58
C VAL A 176 21.37 -9.15 10.65
N ASN A 177 21.81 -8.20 9.82
CA ASN A 177 20.92 -7.42 8.96
C ASN A 177 20.13 -8.29 7.96
N PRO A 178 20.76 -9.22 7.20
CA PRO A 178 20.04 -10.15 6.34
C PRO A 178 19.04 -11.04 7.08
N ILE A 179 19.33 -11.44 8.32
CA ILE A 179 18.43 -12.24 9.15
C ILE A 179 17.19 -11.40 9.48
N ILE A 180 17.38 -10.29 10.20
CA ILE A 180 16.29 -9.42 10.68
C ILE A 180 15.39 -8.96 9.52
N LYS A 181 15.99 -8.55 8.40
CA LYS A 181 15.24 -8.05 7.23
C LYS A 181 14.32 -9.10 6.61
N LYS A 182 14.73 -10.37 6.62
CA LYS A 182 14.03 -11.46 5.90
C LYS A 182 13.09 -12.28 6.78
N LEU A 183 13.08 -12.05 8.09
CA LEU A 183 12.11 -12.66 9.00
C LEU A 183 10.68 -12.20 8.64
N ASN A 184 9.79 -13.17 8.48
CA ASN A 184 8.37 -12.96 8.25
C ASN A 184 7.72 -12.33 9.49
N THR A 185 8.04 -12.86 10.67
CA THR A 185 7.59 -12.34 11.97
C THR A 185 8.79 -12.09 12.87
N ILE A 186 8.84 -10.92 13.52
CA ILE A 186 9.88 -10.61 14.51
C ILE A 186 9.36 -11.02 15.89
N PRO A 187 10.00 -11.98 16.59
CA PRO A 187 9.60 -12.35 17.94
C PRO A 187 9.73 -11.18 18.93
N GLU A 188 8.74 -11.02 19.81
CA GLU A 188 8.69 -9.93 20.80
C GLU A 188 9.89 -9.96 21.77
N GLN A 189 10.47 -11.13 22.03
CA GLN A 189 11.67 -11.28 22.87
C GLN A 189 12.88 -10.46 22.36
N LEU A 190 12.91 -10.14 21.07
CA LEU A 190 14.01 -9.36 20.48
C LEU A 190 13.88 -7.86 20.71
N GLU A 191 12.77 -7.36 21.25
CA GLU A 191 12.54 -5.93 21.44
C GLU A 191 13.70 -5.24 22.19
N SER A 192 14.14 -5.81 23.31
CA SER A 192 15.27 -5.29 24.11
C SER A 192 16.58 -5.21 23.32
N TYR A 193 16.88 -6.24 22.53
CA TYR A 193 18.09 -6.28 21.69
C TYR A 193 18.01 -5.22 20.58
N LEU A 194 16.87 -5.10 19.91
CA LEU A 194 16.68 -4.15 18.83
C LEU A 194 16.75 -2.70 19.33
N HIS A 195 16.30 -2.43 20.56
CA HIS A 195 16.51 -1.13 21.21
C HIS A 195 17.98 -0.80 21.46
N GLN A 196 18.80 -1.78 21.86
CA GLN A 196 20.25 -1.57 22.00
C GLN A 196 20.93 -1.29 20.65
N MET A 197 20.30 -1.71 19.56
CA MET A 197 20.79 -1.56 18.19
C MET A 197 20.02 -0.50 17.39
N ILE A 198 19.34 0.43 18.07
CA ILE A 198 18.42 1.42 17.46
C ILE A 198 19.10 2.34 16.43
N GLN A 199 20.42 2.53 16.51
CA GLN A 199 21.18 3.31 15.53
C GLN A 199 21.13 2.70 14.12
N TYR A 200 20.84 1.40 13.99
CA TYR A 200 20.72 0.72 12.70
C TYR A 200 19.28 0.74 12.18
N LYS A 201 19.12 1.15 10.93
CA LYS A 201 17.83 1.24 10.25
C LYS A 201 17.06 -0.08 10.27
N GLU A 202 17.73 -1.20 10.02
CA GLU A 202 17.14 -2.55 10.02
C GLU A 202 16.53 -2.91 11.38
N SER A 203 17.18 -2.50 12.48
CA SER A 203 16.65 -2.69 13.83
C SER A 203 15.39 -1.86 14.07
N ARG A 204 15.37 -0.60 13.60
CA ARG A 204 14.19 0.27 13.71
C ARG A 204 13.00 -0.28 12.91
N LEU A 205 13.25 -0.77 11.70
CA LEU A 205 12.22 -1.45 10.90
C LEU A 205 11.68 -2.72 11.59
N ALA A 206 12.53 -3.48 12.27
CA ALA A 206 12.12 -4.67 13.00
C ALA A 206 11.33 -4.33 14.27
N LEU A 207 11.72 -3.30 15.02
CA LEU A 207 10.93 -2.77 16.14
C LEU A 207 9.56 -2.32 15.67
N LEU A 208 9.47 -1.63 14.54
CA LEU A 208 8.19 -1.24 13.97
C LEU A 208 7.29 -2.45 13.67
N LYS A 209 7.84 -3.58 13.20
CA LYS A 209 7.07 -4.82 13.01
C LYS A 209 6.56 -5.38 14.35
N ILE A 210 7.39 -5.39 15.39
CA ILE A 210 6.97 -5.79 16.75
C ILE A 210 5.83 -4.88 17.22
N TYR A 211 5.99 -3.57 17.06
CA TYR A 211 5.02 -2.58 17.50
C TYR A 211 3.69 -2.67 16.76
N ARG A 212 3.72 -2.93 15.44
CA ARG A 212 2.51 -3.25 14.67
C ARG A 212 1.78 -4.45 15.27
N HIS A 213 2.48 -5.55 15.52
CA HIS A 213 1.87 -6.77 16.07
C HIS A 213 1.29 -6.56 17.48
N GLN A 214 2.00 -5.84 18.34
CA GLN A 214 1.50 -5.47 19.67
C GLN A 214 0.28 -4.55 19.59
N ALA A 215 0.27 -3.61 18.64
CA ALA A 215 -0.85 -2.72 18.38
C ALA A 215 -2.08 -3.50 17.87
N GLU A 216 -1.90 -4.45 16.94
CA GLU A 216 -2.96 -5.34 16.45
C GLU A 216 -3.60 -6.18 17.59
N LYS A 217 -2.85 -6.47 18.66
CA LYS A 217 -3.35 -7.12 19.89
C LYS A 217 -4.00 -6.16 20.89
N GLY A 218 -4.12 -4.87 20.57
CA GLY A 218 -4.76 -3.86 21.41
C GLY A 218 -3.83 -3.13 22.38
N SER A 219 -2.51 -3.16 22.19
CA SER A 219 -1.57 -2.41 23.04
C SER A 219 -1.49 -0.93 22.64
N PHE A 220 -2.28 -0.08 23.30
CA PHE A 220 -2.39 1.35 23.00
C PHE A 220 -1.11 2.16 23.23
N SER A 221 -0.27 1.77 24.19
CA SER A 221 0.97 2.50 24.53
C SER A 221 1.99 2.50 23.39
N VAL A 222 1.89 1.54 22.48
CA VAL A 222 2.86 1.32 21.40
C VAL A 222 2.60 2.25 20.22
N PHE A 223 1.37 2.74 20.07
CA PHE A 223 1.01 3.63 18.97
C PHE A 223 1.82 4.93 18.97
N CYS A 224 2.12 5.47 20.15
CA CYS A 224 2.99 6.65 20.29
C CYS A 224 4.40 6.40 19.75
N ASN A 225 4.93 5.18 19.91
CA ASN A 225 6.23 4.81 19.37
C ASN A 225 6.19 4.70 17.84
N ILE A 226 5.08 4.19 17.28
CA ILE A 226 4.87 4.13 15.83
C ILE A 226 4.81 5.56 15.24
N LEU A 227 4.10 6.48 15.90
CA LEU A 227 4.07 7.89 15.49
C LEU A 227 5.47 8.53 15.55
N ASN A 228 6.28 8.22 16.57
CA ASN A 228 7.66 8.70 16.65
C ASN A 228 8.51 8.17 15.48
N PHE A 229 8.32 6.92 15.05
CA PHE A 229 9.02 6.39 13.86
C PHE A 229 8.62 7.09 12.56
N CYS A 230 7.45 7.73 12.47
CA CYS A 230 7.09 8.56 11.31
C CYS A 230 7.97 9.83 11.18
N LEU A 231 8.64 10.21 12.26
CA LEU A 231 9.60 11.31 12.33
C LEU A 231 11.06 10.83 12.24
N ASP A 232 11.30 9.57 11.89
CA ASP A 232 12.65 9.01 11.74
C ASP A 232 13.43 9.71 10.62
N GLU A 233 14.74 9.88 10.83
CA GLU A 233 15.68 10.42 9.84
C GLU A 233 15.72 9.55 8.55
N SER A 234 15.47 8.25 8.67
CA SER A 234 15.43 7.32 7.55
C SER A 234 14.08 7.36 6.86
N ARG A 235 14.07 7.81 5.61
CA ARG A 235 12.88 7.82 4.75
C ARG A 235 12.17 6.46 4.69
N GLU A 236 12.92 5.35 4.69
CA GLU A 236 12.36 4.00 4.63
C GLU A 236 11.61 3.63 5.93
N VAL A 237 12.18 3.97 7.09
CA VAL A 237 11.55 3.73 8.40
C VAL A 237 10.32 4.61 8.54
N ALA A 238 10.44 5.90 8.22
CA ALA A 238 9.36 6.87 8.34
C ALA A 238 8.15 6.49 7.47
N LEU A 239 8.38 6.08 6.21
CA LEU A 239 7.31 5.61 5.34
C LEU A 239 6.70 4.29 5.80
N ALA A 240 7.52 3.33 6.25
CA ALA A 240 6.99 2.08 6.79
C ALA A 240 6.09 2.36 8.00
N ALA A 241 6.49 3.27 8.89
CA ALA A 241 5.72 3.63 10.06
C ALA A 241 4.41 4.32 9.69
N SER A 242 4.41 5.23 8.70
CA SER A 242 3.20 5.93 8.29
C SER A 242 2.15 5.00 7.67
N TRP A 243 2.58 3.93 6.98
CA TRP A 243 1.67 2.87 6.53
C TRP A 243 1.04 2.12 7.71
N VAL A 244 1.82 1.80 8.75
CA VAL A 244 1.29 1.17 9.96
C VAL A 244 0.28 2.08 10.67
N VAL A 245 0.55 3.39 10.75
CA VAL A 245 -0.41 4.37 11.29
C VAL A 245 -1.71 4.33 10.48
N LEU A 246 -1.63 4.41 9.16
CA LEU A 246 -2.81 4.40 8.28
C LEU A 246 -3.64 3.11 8.41
N ASP A 247 -2.98 1.95 8.46
CA ASP A 247 -3.63 0.65 8.61
C ASP A 247 -4.38 0.52 9.94
N LEU A 248 -3.83 1.11 11.00
CA LEU A 248 -4.28 0.87 12.36
C LEU A 248 -5.17 1.98 12.94
N VAL A 249 -5.16 3.19 12.39
CA VAL A 249 -5.78 4.38 13.01
C VAL A 249 -7.23 4.19 13.46
N GLY A 250 -8.03 3.40 12.74
CA GLY A 250 -9.43 3.12 13.12
C GLY A 250 -9.59 2.33 14.43
N ASN A 251 -8.53 1.65 14.88
CA ASN A 251 -8.50 0.88 16.12
C ASN A 251 -7.97 1.68 17.31
N PHE A 252 -7.46 2.90 17.09
CA PHE A 252 -6.82 3.72 18.11
C PHE A 252 -7.54 5.05 18.25
N ASN A 253 -7.80 5.46 19.50
CA ASN A 253 -8.27 6.81 19.82
C ASN A 253 -7.08 7.78 19.81
N SER A 254 -6.45 7.96 18.65
CA SER A 254 -5.38 8.95 18.48
C SER A 254 -5.96 10.35 18.49
N SER A 255 -5.32 11.27 19.21
CA SER A 255 -5.72 12.67 19.17
C SER A 255 -5.30 13.31 17.84
N VAL A 256 -6.06 14.30 17.36
CA VAL A 256 -5.69 15.07 16.16
C VAL A 256 -4.31 15.73 16.34
N SER A 257 -4.01 16.19 17.56
CA SER A 257 -2.74 16.83 17.91
C SER A 257 -1.53 15.91 17.66
N GLU A 258 -1.64 14.62 17.99
CA GLU A 258 -0.55 13.66 17.81
C GLU A 258 -0.27 13.37 16.33
N LEU A 259 -1.33 13.22 15.53
CA LEU A 259 -1.20 13.06 14.08
C LEU A 259 -0.66 14.34 13.43
N LEU A 260 -1.13 15.50 13.86
CA LEU A 260 -0.68 16.80 13.35
C LEU A 260 0.80 17.04 13.63
N ARG A 261 1.31 16.64 14.81
CA ARG A 261 2.75 16.69 15.11
C ARG A 261 3.58 15.96 14.06
N VAL A 262 3.09 14.82 13.57
CA VAL A 262 3.77 14.05 12.51
C VAL A 262 3.64 14.74 11.15
N CYS A 263 2.45 15.27 10.82
CA CYS A 263 2.25 16.04 9.59
C CYS A 263 3.20 17.24 9.49
N VAL A 264 3.42 17.97 10.58
CA VAL A 264 4.32 19.14 10.56
C VAL A 264 5.78 18.75 10.66
N GLY A 265 6.10 17.74 11.48
CA GLY A 265 7.49 17.39 11.78
C GLY A 265 8.17 16.55 10.70
N SER A 266 7.43 15.82 9.87
CA SER A 266 8.05 14.89 8.92
C SER A 266 8.48 15.58 7.63
N PRO A 267 9.76 15.50 7.21
CA PRO A 267 10.20 16.03 5.93
C PRO A 267 9.71 15.21 4.73
N VAL A 268 9.20 13.99 4.97
CA VAL A 268 8.81 13.05 3.91
C VAL A 268 7.35 13.26 3.50
N VAL A 269 7.13 13.70 2.25
CA VAL A 269 5.79 13.96 1.67
C VAL A 269 4.83 12.78 1.87
N GLY A 270 5.29 11.55 1.56
CA GLY A 270 4.45 10.36 1.69
C GLY A 270 4.05 10.03 3.13
N VAL A 271 4.82 10.47 4.14
CA VAL A 271 4.42 10.33 5.55
C VAL A 271 3.28 11.30 5.85
N ARG A 272 3.43 12.58 5.49
CA ARG A 272 2.39 13.60 5.69
C ARG A 272 1.09 13.21 4.99
N GLN A 273 1.17 12.73 3.75
CA GLN A 273 0.03 12.20 3.01
C GLN A 273 -0.66 11.04 3.74
N ASN A 274 0.10 10.02 4.17
CA ASN A 274 -0.46 8.86 4.86
C ASN A 274 -1.10 9.22 6.20
N VAL A 275 -0.51 10.16 6.94
CA VAL A 275 -1.03 10.59 8.25
C VAL A 275 -2.30 11.45 8.11
N LEU A 276 -2.37 12.33 7.10
CA LEU A 276 -3.63 13.02 6.79
C LEU A 276 -4.72 12.03 6.35
N GLN A 277 -4.35 11.03 5.53
CA GLN A 277 -5.28 9.97 5.17
C GLN A 277 -5.72 9.16 6.40
N ALA A 278 -4.83 8.93 7.36
CA ALA A 278 -5.16 8.26 8.60
C ALA A 278 -6.16 9.08 9.42
N LEU A 279 -5.96 10.40 9.52
CA LEU A 279 -6.92 11.31 10.18
C LEU A 279 -8.31 11.24 9.51
N ILE A 280 -8.37 11.28 8.18
CA ILE A 280 -9.63 11.13 7.43
C ILE A 280 -10.30 9.77 7.74
N SER A 281 -9.53 8.69 7.71
CA SER A 281 -10.02 7.34 8.03
C SER A 281 -10.52 7.23 9.47
N ALA A 282 -9.86 7.90 10.42
CA ALA A 282 -10.29 7.96 11.81
C ALA A 282 -11.63 8.68 11.97
N ILE A 283 -11.80 9.84 11.32
CA ILE A 283 -13.06 10.60 11.32
C ILE A 283 -14.20 9.76 10.73
N ASN A 284 -13.96 9.12 9.58
CA ASN A 284 -14.93 8.22 8.95
C ASN A 284 -15.29 7.01 9.85
N SER A 285 -14.39 6.62 10.75
CA SER A 285 -14.61 5.53 11.72
C SER A 285 -15.23 6.00 13.04
N GLY A 286 -15.56 7.30 13.16
CA GLY A 286 -16.26 7.86 14.32
C GLY A 286 -15.41 8.73 15.25
N LEU A 287 -14.17 9.07 14.89
CA LEU A 287 -13.39 10.06 15.62
C LEU A 287 -14.10 11.42 15.57
N VAL A 288 -14.53 11.91 16.72
CA VAL A 288 -15.12 13.25 16.84
C VAL A 288 -13.99 14.27 16.87
N VAL A 289 -14.06 15.23 15.97
CA VAL A 289 -13.06 16.28 15.80
C VAL A 289 -13.72 17.65 15.98
N THR A 290 -13.04 18.54 16.69
CA THR A 290 -13.51 19.92 16.90
C THR A 290 -13.09 20.84 15.75
N GLU A 291 -13.84 21.93 15.55
CA GLU A 291 -13.50 22.94 14.55
C GLU A 291 -12.11 23.56 14.79
N ALA A 292 -11.78 23.84 16.05
CA ALA A 292 -10.48 24.41 16.43
C ALA A 292 -9.30 23.48 16.07
N GLU A 293 -9.47 22.17 16.20
CA GLU A 293 -8.45 21.20 15.77
C GLU A 293 -8.25 21.22 14.26
N MET A 294 -9.33 21.36 13.47
CA MET A 294 -9.22 21.43 12.01
C MET A 294 -8.61 22.75 11.55
N GLU A 295 -9.01 23.87 12.16
CA GLU A 295 -8.39 25.17 11.89
C GLU A 295 -6.89 25.14 12.23
N MET A 296 -6.50 24.45 13.31
CA MET A 296 -5.09 24.25 13.67
C MET A 296 -4.34 23.42 12.62
N VAL A 297 -4.93 22.35 12.08
CA VAL A 297 -4.33 21.55 10.98
C VAL A 297 -4.05 22.44 9.77
N PHE A 298 -5.05 23.23 9.35
CA PHE A 298 -4.91 24.11 8.19
C PHE A 298 -3.91 25.24 8.42
N ALA A 299 -3.87 25.82 9.63
CA ALA A 299 -2.92 26.85 9.98
C ALA A 299 -1.47 26.34 9.93
N GLN A 300 -1.22 25.14 10.48
CA GLN A 300 0.13 24.57 10.51
C GLN A 300 0.61 24.04 9.16
N LEU A 301 -0.31 23.67 8.26
CA LEU A 301 -0.01 23.21 6.91
C LEU A 301 -0.23 24.30 5.84
N ALA A 302 -0.40 25.56 6.23
CA ALA A 302 -0.65 26.67 5.32
C ALA A 302 0.44 26.86 4.26
N ASP A 303 1.67 26.45 4.58
CA ASP A 303 2.84 26.54 3.71
C ASP A 303 3.18 25.27 2.92
N GLU A 304 2.33 24.25 3.00
CA GLU A 304 2.49 23.04 2.20
C GLU A 304 2.34 23.32 0.69
N LEU A 305 3.19 22.68 -0.10
CA LEU A 305 3.24 22.82 -1.56
C LEU A 305 3.13 21.46 -2.27
N ALA A 306 3.30 20.34 -1.56
CA ALA A 306 3.25 19.02 -2.15
C ALA A 306 1.82 18.66 -2.60
N PRO A 307 1.60 18.36 -3.89
CA PRO A 307 0.27 18.14 -4.44
C PRO A 307 -0.48 16.99 -3.76
N GLU A 308 0.22 15.94 -3.33
CA GLU A 308 -0.35 14.79 -2.64
C GLU A 308 -0.91 15.17 -1.27
N VAL A 309 -0.26 16.09 -0.56
CA VAL A 309 -0.69 16.57 0.76
C VAL A 309 -1.82 17.58 0.60
N LEU A 310 -1.72 18.47 -0.40
CA LEU A 310 -2.79 19.42 -0.74
C LEU A 310 -4.10 18.72 -1.09
N GLN A 311 -4.06 17.63 -1.88
CA GLN A 311 -5.24 16.81 -2.16
C GLN A 311 -5.87 16.27 -0.87
N ARG A 312 -5.06 15.76 0.07
CA ARG A 312 -5.57 15.27 1.35
C ARG A 312 -6.14 16.36 2.24
N LEU A 313 -5.66 17.59 2.15
CA LEU A 313 -6.29 18.72 2.85
C LEU A 313 -7.69 18.99 2.30
N TYR A 314 -7.88 19.00 0.98
CA TYR A 314 -9.21 19.12 0.38
C TYR A 314 -10.15 17.97 0.74
N ASP A 315 -9.63 16.74 0.74
CA ASP A 315 -10.38 15.55 1.18
C ASP A 315 -10.79 15.65 2.66
N LEU A 316 -9.91 16.20 3.50
CA LEU A 316 -10.20 16.44 4.92
C LEU A 316 -11.34 17.44 5.10
N VAL A 317 -11.37 18.55 4.34
CA VAL A 317 -12.51 19.49 4.37
C VAL A 317 -13.81 18.77 4.05
N ASN A 318 -13.81 17.95 2.98
CA ASN A 318 -14.99 17.18 2.60
C ASN A 318 -15.42 16.27 3.75
N CYS A 319 -14.49 15.51 4.32
CA CYS A 319 -14.75 14.64 5.47
C CYS A 319 -15.38 15.41 6.64
N CYS A 320 -14.84 16.58 7.00
CA CYS A 320 -15.38 17.43 8.06
C CYS A 320 -16.80 17.95 7.76
N ILE A 321 -17.11 18.25 6.50
CA ILE A 321 -18.47 18.64 6.09
C ILE A 321 -19.45 17.50 6.37
N TRP A 322 -19.11 16.27 5.98
CA TRP A 322 -19.99 15.10 6.15
C TRP A 322 -20.12 14.65 7.61
N HIS A 323 -19.04 14.77 8.39
CA HIS A 323 -18.97 14.33 9.79
C HIS A 323 -19.03 15.49 10.79
N HIS A 324 -19.72 16.57 10.43
CA HIS A 324 -19.80 17.75 11.27
C HIS A 324 -20.44 17.45 12.65
N PRO A 325 -19.93 18.03 13.77
CA PRO A 325 -20.42 17.71 15.12
C PRO A 325 -21.91 17.98 15.37
N SER A 326 -22.54 18.85 14.57
CA SER A 326 -23.98 19.11 14.65
C SER A 326 -24.86 17.95 14.14
N GLY A 327 -24.29 16.93 13.50
CA GLY A 327 -25.03 15.84 12.87
C GLY A 327 -25.66 16.19 11.51
N HIS A 328 -25.42 17.40 10.99
CA HIS A 328 -25.86 17.86 9.68
C HIS A 328 -24.68 18.36 8.87
N HIS A 329 -24.73 18.25 7.53
CA HIS A 329 -23.64 18.76 6.69
C HIS A 329 -23.49 20.27 6.88
N SER A 330 -22.29 20.69 7.30
CA SER A 330 -22.00 22.08 7.63
C SER A 330 -20.49 22.31 7.63
N ILE A 331 -20.07 23.57 7.53
CA ILE A 331 -18.68 23.99 7.65
C ILE A 331 -18.60 25.25 8.50
N SER A 332 -17.57 25.37 9.33
CA SER A 332 -17.30 26.61 10.05
C SER A 332 -16.81 27.70 9.08
N LEU A 333 -17.06 28.98 9.42
CA LEU A 333 -16.55 30.09 8.62
C LEU A 333 -15.01 30.06 8.55
N GLY A 334 -14.33 29.75 9.66
CA GLY A 334 -12.86 29.70 9.70
C GLY A 334 -12.28 28.61 8.80
N LEU A 335 -12.87 27.42 8.80
CA LEU A 335 -12.44 26.33 7.92
C LEU A 335 -12.72 26.62 6.45
N ALA A 336 -13.87 27.24 6.14
CA ALA A 336 -14.18 27.69 4.78
C ALA A 336 -13.17 28.73 4.29
N GLU A 337 -12.87 29.76 5.10
CA GLU A 337 -11.86 30.78 4.78
C GLU A 337 -10.46 30.17 4.57
N ALA A 338 -10.06 29.21 5.41
CA ALA A 338 -8.80 28.49 5.25
C ALA A 338 -8.74 27.72 3.91
N THR A 339 -9.86 27.08 3.53
CA THR A 339 -10.00 26.36 2.25
C THR A 339 -9.91 27.31 1.05
N PHE A 340 -10.52 28.49 1.15
CA PHE A 340 -10.44 29.52 0.11
C PHE A 340 -9.02 30.08 -0.03
N LYS A 341 -8.34 30.38 1.10
CA LYS A 341 -6.93 30.79 1.09
C LYS A 341 -6.01 29.74 0.49
N LEU A 342 -6.25 28.46 0.79
CA LEU A 342 -5.52 27.33 0.19
C LEU A 342 -5.67 27.32 -1.34
N THR A 343 -6.90 27.51 -1.82
CA THR A 343 -7.22 27.52 -3.25
C THR A 343 -6.64 28.73 -3.97
N ASP A 344 -6.74 29.92 -3.39
CA ASP A 344 -6.12 31.14 -3.91
C ASP A 344 -4.59 31.00 -4.01
N LYS A 345 -3.95 30.43 -2.99
CA LYS A 345 -2.51 30.15 -3.00
C LYS A 345 -2.14 29.15 -4.10
N LEU A 346 -2.90 28.07 -4.25
CA LEU A 346 -2.71 27.08 -5.30
C LEU A 346 -2.75 27.73 -6.70
N VAL A 347 -3.71 28.62 -6.95
CA VAL A 347 -3.83 29.36 -8.22
C VAL A 347 -2.66 30.34 -8.41
N LYS A 348 -2.29 31.10 -7.37
CA LYS A 348 -1.21 32.10 -7.42
C LYS A 348 0.18 31.51 -7.65
N GLN A 349 0.41 30.25 -7.26
CA GLN A 349 1.69 29.58 -7.52
C GLN A 349 1.97 29.38 -9.01
N LYS A 350 0.93 29.38 -9.87
CA LYS A 350 1.04 29.19 -11.33
C LYS A 350 1.85 27.95 -11.76
N SER A 351 1.94 26.94 -10.89
CA SER A 351 2.59 25.67 -11.20
C SER A 351 1.58 24.72 -11.86
N LYS A 352 1.67 24.58 -13.18
CA LYS A 352 0.77 23.70 -13.95
C LYS A 352 0.76 22.26 -13.42
N ALA A 353 1.93 21.71 -13.08
CA ALA A 353 2.04 20.35 -12.57
C ALA A 353 1.28 20.14 -11.24
N ILE A 354 1.36 21.11 -10.32
CA ILE A 354 0.64 21.04 -9.04
C ILE A 354 -0.86 21.19 -9.29
N LEU A 355 -1.27 22.19 -10.07
CA LEU A 355 -2.68 22.43 -10.44
C LEU A 355 -3.32 21.19 -11.10
N ASP A 356 -2.63 20.57 -12.06
CA ASP A 356 -3.11 19.38 -12.78
C ASP A 356 -3.31 18.16 -11.87
N MET A 357 -2.71 18.14 -10.68
CA MET A 357 -2.87 17.09 -9.67
C MET A 357 -3.92 17.44 -8.62
N THR A 358 -4.05 18.71 -8.22
CA THR A 358 -4.89 19.14 -7.10
C THR A 358 -6.25 19.74 -7.50
N ALA A 359 -6.39 20.27 -8.71
CA ALA A 359 -7.57 21.04 -9.13
C ALA A 359 -8.87 20.26 -9.02
N ARG A 360 -8.86 18.95 -9.30
CA ARG A 360 -10.05 18.10 -9.13
C ARG A 360 -10.52 18.09 -7.68
N ALA A 361 -9.61 17.87 -6.73
CA ALA A 361 -9.95 17.86 -5.31
C ALA A 361 -10.49 19.23 -4.87
N ALA A 362 -9.86 20.32 -5.34
CA ALA A 362 -10.32 21.68 -5.09
C ALA A 362 -11.75 21.92 -5.62
N PHE A 363 -12.05 21.59 -6.89
CA PHE A 363 -13.41 21.73 -7.44
C PHE A 363 -14.44 20.87 -6.70
N VAL A 364 -14.09 19.64 -6.31
CA VAL A 364 -14.99 18.79 -5.51
C VAL A 364 -15.29 19.47 -4.17
N THR A 365 -14.29 19.98 -3.47
CA THR A 365 -14.49 20.68 -2.19
C THR A 365 -15.30 21.96 -2.35
N LEU A 366 -15.00 22.79 -3.35
CA LEU A 366 -15.80 24.00 -3.63
C LEU A 366 -17.26 23.62 -3.93
N ASN A 367 -17.52 22.53 -4.66
CA ASN A 367 -18.87 22.04 -4.89
C ASN A 367 -19.57 21.59 -3.60
N GLN A 368 -18.87 20.89 -2.71
CA GLN A 368 -19.46 20.51 -1.41
C GLN A 368 -19.82 21.75 -0.59
N ILE A 369 -18.95 22.75 -0.53
CA ILE A 369 -19.25 24.01 0.16
C ILE A 369 -20.42 24.73 -0.51
N THR A 370 -20.48 24.75 -1.85
CA THR A 370 -21.60 25.35 -2.61
C THR A 370 -22.94 24.68 -2.27
N ASN A 371 -22.93 23.36 -2.04
CA ASN A 371 -24.14 22.60 -1.69
C ASN A 371 -24.68 22.89 -0.29
N LEU A 372 -23.90 23.56 0.57
CA LEU A 372 -24.38 24.00 1.87
C LEU A 372 -25.29 25.24 1.77
N GLU A 373 -25.27 25.95 0.64
CA GLU A 373 -26.12 27.12 0.36
C GLU A 373 -25.99 28.23 1.42
N ASP A 374 -24.84 28.32 2.10
CA ASP A 374 -24.53 29.37 3.07
C ASP A 374 -24.17 30.68 2.36
N VAL A 375 -25.12 31.62 2.37
CA VAL A 375 -25.03 32.93 1.72
C VAL A 375 -23.77 33.71 2.14
N ARG A 376 -23.27 33.51 3.37
CA ARG A 376 -22.10 34.22 3.89
C ARG A 376 -20.82 33.85 3.15
N LEU A 377 -20.75 32.63 2.61
CA LEU A 377 -19.58 32.09 1.91
C LEU A 377 -19.56 32.43 0.42
N ILE A 378 -20.71 32.76 -0.16
CA ILE A 378 -20.90 32.94 -1.60
C ILE A 378 -19.89 33.92 -2.23
N PRO A 379 -19.61 35.12 -1.67
CA PRO A 379 -18.67 36.05 -2.31
C PRO A 379 -17.27 35.46 -2.51
N GLN A 380 -16.71 34.82 -1.49
CA GLN A 380 -15.38 34.22 -1.55
C GLN A 380 -15.37 32.94 -2.39
N LEU A 381 -16.44 32.14 -2.32
CA LEU A 381 -16.62 30.93 -3.10
C LEU A 381 -16.71 31.24 -4.61
N SER A 382 -17.46 32.29 -4.99
CA SER A 382 -17.51 32.81 -6.36
C SER A 382 -16.13 33.24 -6.85
N GLN A 383 -15.40 34.04 -6.06
CA GLN A 383 -14.05 34.49 -6.42
C GLN A 383 -13.06 33.33 -6.58
N CYS A 384 -13.09 32.35 -5.67
CA CYS A 384 -12.23 31.17 -5.74
C CYS A 384 -12.56 30.30 -6.95
N THR A 385 -13.85 30.07 -7.22
CA THR A 385 -14.31 29.28 -8.37
C THR A 385 -13.88 29.93 -9.67
N ARG A 386 -14.08 31.24 -9.84
CA ARG A 386 -13.61 32.00 -11.01
C ARG A 386 -12.09 31.88 -11.18
N SER A 387 -11.34 32.06 -10.10
CA SER A 387 -9.88 32.04 -10.15
C SER A 387 -9.33 30.65 -10.49
N LEU A 388 -9.91 29.60 -9.92
CA LEU A 388 -9.54 28.22 -10.24
C LEU A 388 -9.92 27.85 -11.68
N LEU A 389 -11.11 28.27 -12.15
CA LEU A 389 -11.54 28.07 -13.53
C LEU A 389 -10.61 28.75 -14.54
N ARG A 390 -10.04 29.91 -14.22
CA ARG A 390 -9.04 30.56 -15.09
C ARG A 390 -7.72 29.82 -15.15
N ALA A 391 -7.31 29.22 -14.04
CA ALA A 391 -5.99 28.63 -13.89
C ALA A 391 -5.90 27.17 -14.35
N THR A 392 -7.02 26.53 -14.70
CA THR A 392 -7.09 25.08 -14.94
C THR A 392 -7.78 24.75 -16.25
N ASP A 393 -7.37 23.67 -16.90
CA ASP A 393 -8.12 23.07 -18.01
C ASP A 393 -8.95 21.90 -17.48
N ILE A 394 -10.28 22.03 -17.54
CA ILE A 394 -11.19 21.00 -17.02
C ILE A 394 -11.42 19.86 -18.02
N GLY A 395 -10.84 19.91 -19.23
CA GLY A 395 -11.16 19.03 -20.35
C GLY A 395 -10.92 17.53 -20.10
N ASP A 396 -9.82 17.19 -19.42
CA ASP A 396 -9.32 15.80 -19.35
C ASP A 396 -9.56 15.12 -18.00
N LYS A 397 -9.53 15.88 -16.89
CA LYS A 397 -9.42 15.32 -15.52
C LYS A 397 -10.56 15.70 -14.57
N ILE A 398 -11.38 16.68 -14.95
CA ILE A 398 -12.42 17.26 -14.09
C ILE A 398 -13.76 17.08 -14.79
N ASP A 399 -14.77 16.64 -14.04
CA ASP A 399 -16.11 16.51 -14.60
C ASP A 399 -16.69 17.89 -14.90
N ARG A 400 -17.04 18.14 -16.17
CA ARG A 400 -17.63 19.41 -16.60
C ARG A 400 -18.98 19.66 -15.92
N LEU A 401 -19.74 18.60 -15.63
CA LEU A 401 -21.03 18.71 -14.95
C LEU A 401 -20.87 19.20 -13.52
N LEU A 402 -19.78 18.81 -12.84
CA LEU A 402 -19.44 19.32 -11.52
C LEU A 402 -19.26 20.84 -11.58
N VAL A 403 -18.44 21.33 -12.51
CA VAL A 403 -18.16 22.76 -12.67
C VAL A 403 -19.41 23.54 -13.05
N THR A 404 -20.19 23.04 -14.02
CA THR A 404 -21.50 23.62 -14.38
C THR A 404 -22.45 23.68 -13.18
N GLY A 405 -22.47 22.64 -12.34
CA GLY A 405 -23.28 22.59 -11.12
C GLY A 405 -22.92 23.68 -10.11
N ILE A 406 -21.61 23.89 -9.88
CA ILE A 406 -21.11 24.99 -9.02
C ILE A 406 -21.57 26.33 -9.58
N LEU A 407 -21.30 26.60 -10.86
CA LEU A 407 -21.61 27.88 -11.51
C LEU A 407 -23.11 28.19 -11.49
N ASN A 408 -23.96 27.21 -11.81
CA ASN A 408 -25.41 27.36 -11.76
C ASN A 408 -25.90 27.69 -10.34
N LYS A 409 -25.39 26.98 -9.32
CA LYS A 409 -25.78 27.28 -7.93
C LYS A 409 -25.35 28.67 -7.50
N LEU A 410 -24.12 29.07 -7.80
CA LEU A 410 -23.63 30.39 -7.44
C LEU A 410 -24.38 31.52 -8.17
N ALA A 411 -24.76 31.32 -9.43
CA ALA A 411 -25.52 32.30 -10.21
C ALA A 411 -26.89 32.64 -9.59
N LYS A 412 -27.51 31.70 -8.86
CA LYS A 412 -28.75 31.96 -8.12
C LYS A 412 -28.58 32.96 -6.97
N PHE A 413 -27.38 33.05 -6.40
CA PHE A 413 -27.06 33.97 -5.31
C PHE A 413 -26.37 35.26 -5.82
N ASP A 414 -25.68 35.18 -6.95
CA ASP A 414 -25.01 36.29 -7.63
C ASP A 414 -25.36 36.28 -9.12
N ALA A 415 -26.40 37.04 -9.49
CA ALA A 415 -26.92 37.10 -10.85
C ALA A 415 -25.91 37.65 -11.87
N GLU A 416 -24.91 38.41 -11.42
CA GLU A 416 -23.87 38.98 -12.29
C GLU A 416 -22.68 38.03 -12.49
N LEU A 417 -22.60 36.94 -11.73
CA LEU A 417 -21.45 36.03 -11.76
C LEU A 417 -21.13 35.52 -13.17
N LEU A 418 -22.14 35.00 -13.87
CA LEU A 418 -21.96 34.44 -15.22
C LEU A 418 -21.60 35.54 -16.23
N ALA A 419 -22.18 36.73 -16.08
CA ALA A 419 -21.86 37.88 -16.93
C ALA A 419 -20.41 38.34 -16.72
N GLN A 420 -19.95 38.40 -15.47
CA GLN A 420 -18.55 38.72 -15.14
C GLN A 420 -17.59 37.68 -15.74
N ILE A 421 -17.90 36.38 -15.65
CA ILE A 421 -17.06 35.34 -16.25
C ILE A 421 -16.96 35.52 -17.77
N VAL A 422 -18.07 35.73 -18.46
CA VAL A 422 -18.10 35.92 -19.92
C VAL A 422 -17.31 37.17 -20.34
N ARG A 423 -17.49 38.28 -19.63
CA ARG A 423 -16.93 39.59 -20.03
C ARG A 423 -15.49 39.80 -19.57
N GLU A 424 -15.10 39.23 -18.42
CA GLU A 424 -13.81 39.48 -17.79
C GLU A 424 -12.85 38.28 -17.86
N ASP A 425 -13.37 37.04 -17.85
CA ASP A 425 -12.54 35.84 -17.66
C ASP A 425 -12.37 34.99 -18.92
N PHE A 426 -13.31 35.02 -19.89
CA PHE A 426 -13.21 34.23 -21.13
C PHE A 426 -11.97 34.56 -21.95
N VAL A 427 -11.64 35.84 -22.03
CA VAL A 427 -10.47 36.34 -22.74
C VAL A 427 -9.69 37.24 -21.79
N THR A 428 -8.52 36.79 -21.38
CA THR A 428 -7.63 37.52 -20.48
C THR A 428 -6.32 37.89 -21.18
N ASN A 429 -5.48 38.68 -20.50
CA ASN A 429 -4.13 38.98 -20.97
C ASN A 429 -3.25 37.72 -21.14
N GLU A 430 -3.60 36.61 -20.49
CA GLU A 430 -2.87 35.34 -20.56
C GLU A 430 -3.40 34.41 -21.67
N GLY A 431 -4.49 34.80 -22.34
CA GLY A 431 -5.11 34.05 -23.43
C GLY A 431 -6.60 33.81 -23.23
N VAL A 432 -7.14 32.94 -24.08
CA VAL A 432 -8.54 32.49 -24.03
C VAL A 432 -8.63 31.26 -23.13
N LEU A 433 -9.70 31.15 -22.35
CA LEU A 433 -9.95 29.95 -21.53
C LEU A 433 -10.05 28.68 -22.39
N PRO A 434 -9.69 27.51 -21.83
CA PRO A 434 -9.87 26.24 -22.53
C PRO A 434 -11.34 26.01 -22.94
N ALA A 435 -11.53 25.38 -24.10
CA ALA A 435 -12.87 25.17 -24.67
C ALA A 435 -13.81 24.40 -23.71
N ALA A 436 -13.27 23.48 -22.91
CA ALA A 436 -14.05 22.77 -21.90
C ALA A 436 -14.63 23.69 -20.82
N ASN A 437 -13.83 24.66 -20.34
CA ASN A 437 -14.24 25.66 -19.35
C ASN A 437 -15.31 26.59 -19.94
N LEU A 438 -15.09 27.09 -21.16
CA LEU A 438 -16.05 27.91 -21.90
C LEU A 438 -17.39 27.16 -22.09
N CYS A 439 -17.34 25.88 -22.48
CA CYS A 439 -18.53 25.04 -22.60
C CYS A 439 -19.29 24.89 -21.27
N ALA A 440 -18.57 24.69 -20.15
CA ALA A 440 -19.21 24.53 -18.85
C ALA A 440 -19.96 25.79 -18.41
N VAL A 441 -19.40 26.98 -18.70
CA VAL A 441 -20.05 28.28 -18.44
C VAL A 441 -21.25 28.47 -19.37
N ALA A 442 -21.12 28.17 -20.66
CA ALA A 442 -22.23 28.26 -21.61
C ALA A 442 -23.42 27.39 -21.19
N ILE A 443 -23.16 26.14 -20.76
CA ILE A 443 -24.20 25.24 -20.25
C ILE A 443 -24.80 25.78 -18.94
N ALA A 444 -23.98 26.37 -18.04
CA ALA A 444 -24.50 27.01 -16.83
C ALA A 444 -25.45 28.17 -17.15
N ILE A 445 -25.12 29.02 -18.14
CA ILE A 445 -26.01 30.09 -18.64
C ILE A 445 -27.31 29.51 -19.20
N VAL A 446 -27.24 28.43 -19.99
CA VAL A 446 -28.45 27.77 -20.53
C VAL A 446 -29.37 27.29 -19.40
N HIS A 447 -28.81 26.76 -18.30
CA HIS A 447 -29.60 26.28 -17.17
C HIS A 447 -30.16 27.39 -16.29
N ASP A 448 -29.39 28.46 -16.07
CA ASP A 448 -29.77 29.56 -15.18
C ASP A 448 -30.68 30.59 -15.87
N GLN A 449 -30.35 30.98 -17.10
CA GLN A 449 -30.98 32.08 -17.84
C GLN A 449 -31.77 31.62 -19.07
N GLY A 450 -31.63 30.35 -19.46
CA GLY A 450 -32.33 29.75 -20.60
C GLY A 450 -31.52 29.73 -21.90
N LYS A 451 -32.01 28.94 -22.87
CA LYS A 451 -31.33 28.68 -24.16
C LYS A 451 -31.09 29.93 -25.02
N ASN A 452 -31.92 30.95 -24.85
CA ASN A 452 -31.88 32.20 -25.61
C ASN A 452 -31.37 33.38 -24.77
N ALA A 453 -30.59 33.10 -23.72
CA ALA A 453 -30.02 34.14 -22.87
C ALA A 453 -29.12 35.10 -23.70
N PRO A 454 -29.21 36.43 -23.49
CA PRO A 454 -28.39 37.41 -24.20
C PRO A 454 -26.87 37.17 -24.05
N LEU A 455 -26.43 36.65 -22.90
CA LEU A 455 -25.02 36.30 -22.69
C LEU A 455 -24.52 35.24 -23.68
N LEU A 456 -25.39 34.33 -24.14
CA LEU A 456 -25.00 33.34 -25.15
C LEU A 456 -24.82 34.00 -26.53
N ASP A 457 -25.53 35.09 -26.83
CA ASP A 457 -25.32 35.87 -28.04
C ASP A 457 -24.00 36.65 -27.96
N GLU A 458 -23.66 37.22 -26.80
CA GLU A 458 -22.33 37.83 -26.57
C GLU A 458 -21.21 36.82 -26.88
N ILE A 459 -21.34 35.56 -26.44
CA ILE A 459 -20.37 34.48 -26.72
C ILE A 459 -20.33 34.12 -28.22
N LEU A 460 -21.49 34.02 -28.88
CA LEU A 460 -21.55 33.67 -30.31
C LEU A 460 -20.94 34.74 -31.21
N LEU A 461 -21.09 36.01 -30.84
CA LEU A 461 -20.58 37.16 -31.57
C LEU A 461 -19.08 37.43 -31.33
N ASP A 462 -18.48 36.86 -30.29
CA ASP A 462 -17.05 37.03 -30.02
C ASP A 462 -16.20 36.18 -30.97
N GLU A 463 -15.54 36.86 -31.92
CA GLU A 463 -14.67 36.25 -32.93
C GLU A 463 -13.45 35.55 -32.34
N ARG A 464 -13.06 35.87 -31.10
CA ARG A 464 -11.88 35.29 -30.44
C ARG A 464 -12.14 33.88 -29.90
N LEU A 465 -13.41 33.48 -29.78
CA LEU A 465 -13.82 32.21 -29.18
C LEU A 465 -13.92 31.10 -30.23
N THR A 466 -13.54 29.88 -29.84
CA THR A 466 -13.47 28.72 -30.71
C THR A 466 -14.84 28.26 -31.23
N GLU A 467 -14.90 27.80 -32.48
CA GLU A 467 -16.13 27.28 -33.10
C GLU A 467 -16.74 26.06 -32.37
N ASP A 468 -15.94 25.28 -31.64
CA ASP A 468 -16.45 24.16 -30.83
C ASP A 468 -17.44 24.64 -29.75
N VAL A 469 -17.14 25.77 -29.10
CA VAL A 469 -17.99 26.38 -28.08
C VAL A 469 -19.26 26.94 -28.71
N LYS A 470 -19.13 27.65 -29.84
CA LYS A 470 -20.27 28.20 -30.58
C LYS A 470 -21.20 27.11 -31.08
N SER A 471 -20.64 26.06 -31.67
CA SER A 471 -21.37 24.87 -32.13
C SER A 471 -22.11 24.19 -30.98
N ARG A 472 -21.52 24.16 -29.77
CA ARG A 472 -22.21 23.63 -28.59
C ARG A 472 -23.40 24.50 -28.18
N ILE A 473 -23.25 25.82 -28.16
CA ILE A 473 -24.34 26.75 -27.85
C ILE A 473 -25.49 26.60 -28.84
N LEU A 474 -25.20 26.54 -30.15
CA LEU A 474 -26.20 26.33 -31.19
C LEU A 474 -26.95 25.00 -31.01
N ARG A 475 -26.23 23.92 -30.67
CA ARG A 475 -26.85 22.63 -30.36
C ARG A 475 -27.81 22.70 -29.17
N GLU A 476 -27.43 23.38 -28.09
CA GLU A 476 -28.32 23.53 -26.91
C GLU A 476 -29.59 24.33 -27.26
N ARG A 477 -29.47 25.30 -28.19
CA ARG A 477 -30.59 26.05 -28.78
C ARG A 477 -31.46 25.21 -29.71
N GLY A 478 -30.99 24.04 -30.16
CA GLY A 478 -31.69 23.16 -31.09
C GLY A 478 -31.53 23.57 -32.56
N ILE A 479 -30.43 24.25 -32.89
CA ILE A 479 -30.06 24.69 -34.25
C ILE A 479 -28.98 23.77 -34.82
#